data_AF-A0A4U5QQE0-F1
#
_entry.id   AF-A0A4U5QQE0-F1
#
_cell.length_a   1.000
_cell.length_b   1.000
_cell.length_c   1.000
_cell.angle_alpha   90.00
_cell.angle_beta   90.00
_cell.angle_gamma   90.00
#
_symmetry.space_group_name_H-M   'P 1'
#
loop_
_entity.id
_entity.type
_entity.pdbx_description
1 polymer ?
#
loop_
_entity_poly.entity_id
_entity_poly.type
_entity_poly.pdbx_seq_one_letter_code
_entity_poly.pdbx_strand_id
1 'polypeptide(L)'
;MGKTRGMGAGRKLKSHRRRQRWADKSYKKSNLGNEWKKPFAGSSHAKGIVLEKIGIEAKQPNSAIRKCARVQLIKNGKKIAAFVPNDGCLNYIEENDEVLIAGFGRKGHAVGDIPGVRFKVVKVSGVSLLALFKEKKEKPSQNILLSLRMMVSADALYSSEPWQLHGFSSTTVAD
;
A
#
# COMPACT_ATOMS: atom_id res chain seq x y z
N MET A 1 -41.88 -23.43 11.91
CA MET A 1 -42.79 -22.63 11.04
C MET A 1 -42.06 -22.21 9.76
N GLY A 2 -42.69 -22.39 8.60
CA GLY A 2 -42.12 -22.05 7.28
C GLY A 2 -42.41 -20.62 6.81
N LYS A 3 -41.91 -20.26 5.61
CA LYS A 3 -42.15 -18.96 4.97
C LYS A 3 -43.61 -18.86 4.49
N THR A 4 -44.17 -17.64 4.46
CA THR A 4 -45.51 -17.38 3.91
C THR A 4 -45.57 -17.65 2.41
N ARG A 5 -46.63 -18.32 1.93
CA ARG A 5 -46.82 -18.73 0.53
C ARG A 5 -48.02 -18.07 -0.19
N GLY A 6 -48.77 -17.21 0.49
CA GLY A 6 -49.96 -16.56 -0.08
C GLY A 6 -49.63 -15.58 -1.22
N MET A 7 -50.53 -15.47 -2.19
CA MET A 7 -50.50 -14.40 -3.20
C MET A 7 -50.57 -13.03 -2.50
N GLY A 8 -49.74 -12.07 -2.93
CA GLY A 8 -49.59 -10.76 -2.26
C GLY A 8 -48.57 -10.71 -1.09
N ALA A 9 -47.96 -11.84 -0.68
CA ALA A 9 -46.97 -11.85 0.42
C ALA A 9 -45.56 -11.32 0.06
N GLY A 10 -45.36 -10.79 -1.15
CA GLY A 10 -44.05 -10.38 -1.67
C GLY A 10 -43.33 -9.34 -0.81
N ARG A 11 -44.05 -8.35 -0.27
CA ARG A 11 -43.48 -7.34 0.64
C ARG A 11 -42.87 -7.96 1.89
N LYS A 12 -43.57 -8.91 2.52
CA LYS A 12 -43.12 -9.63 3.72
C LYS A 12 -41.86 -10.46 3.42
N LEU A 13 -41.85 -11.19 2.30
CA LEU A 13 -40.70 -11.99 1.88
C LEU A 13 -39.46 -11.14 1.58
N LYS A 14 -39.63 -9.99 0.90
CA LYS A 14 -38.54 -9.04 0.61
C LYS A 14 -37.94 -8.45 1.89
N SER A 15 -38.77 -7.96 2.79
CA SER A 15 -38.33 -7.39 4.07
C SER A 15 -37.64 -8.44 4.95
N HIS A 16 -38.19 -9.65 5.00
CA HIS A 16 -37.56 -10.77 5.72
C HIS A 16 -36.19 -11.11 5.14
N ARG A 17 -36.05 -11.24 3.81
CA ARG A 17 -34.74 -11.51 3.18
C ARG A 17 -33.74 -10.39 3.42
N ARG A 18 -34.16 -9.12 3.35
CA ARG A 18 -33.29 -7.96 3.68
C ARG A 18 -32.78 -8.04 5.12
N ARG A 19 -33.65 -8.36 6.08
CA ARG A 19 -33.26 -8.50 7.49
C ARG A 19 -32.28 -9.67 7.70
N GLN A 20 -32.60 -10.83 7.13
CA GLN A 20 -31.75 -12.03 7.26
C GLN A 20 -30.40 -11.89 6.55
N ARG A 21 -30.31 -11.09 5.48
CA ARG A 21 -29.05 -10.85 4.77
C ARG A 21 -27.99 -10.22 5.66
N TRP A 22 -28.38 -9.48 6.70
CA TRP A 22 -27.42 -8.92 7.67
C TRP A 22 -26.75 -9.97 8.58
N ALA A 23 -27.29 -11.18 8.67
CA ALA A 23 -26.64 -12.30 9.35
C ALA A 23 -25.49 -12.89 8.52
N ASP A 24 -25.49 -12.70 7.19
CA ASP A 24 -24.38 -13.08 6.33
C ASP A 24 -23.17 -12.16 6.60
N LYS A 25 -22.08 -12.78 7.07
CA LYS A 25 -20.83 -12.08 7.42
C LYS A 25 -20.22 -11.35 6.22
N SER A 26 -20.33 -11.91 5.02
CA SER A 26 -19.77 -11.30 3.81
C SER A 26 -20.52 -10.02 3.45
N TYR A 27 -21.85 -10.09 3.42
CA TYR A 27 -22.73 -8.95 3.17
C TYR A 27 -22.58 -7.86 4.24
N LYS A 28 -22.56 -8.26 5.52
CA LYS A 28 -22.34 -7.32 6.62
C LYS A 28 -21.00 -6.59 6.47
N LYS A 29 -19.93 -7.29 6.07
CA LYS A 29 -18.60 -6.70 5.89
C LYS A 29 -18.54 -5.70 4.73
N SER A 30 -19.17 -6.01 3.59
CA SER A 30 -19.21 -5.10 2.43
C SER A 30 -20.08 -3.87 2.67
N ASN A 31 -21.20 -4.02 3.37
CA ASN A 31 -22.22 -2.96 3.48
C ASN A 31 -22.08 -2.07 4.72
N LEU A 32 -21.25 -2.41 5.71
CA LEU A 32 -20.98 -1.56 6.87
C LEU A 32 -19.91 -0.47 6.64
N GLY A 33 -19.18 -0.50 5.51
CA GLY A 33 -18.11 0.46 5.24
C GLY A 33 -16.82 0.25 6.07
N ASN A 34 -16.71 -0.87 6.78
CA ASN A 34 -15.52 -1.22 7.58
C ASN A 34 -14.23 -1.33 6.75
N GLU A 35 -14.33 -1.47 5.43
CA GLU A 35 -13.19 -1.54 4.51
C GLU A 35 -12.32 -0.27 4.57
N TRP A 36 -12.94 0.90 4.63
CA TRP A 36 -12.26 2.20 4.62
C TRP A 36 -11.49 2.49 5.92
N LYS A 37 -11.92 1.87 7.03
CA LYS A 37 -11.25 1.98 8.33
C LYS A 37 -9.94 1.18 8.38
N LYS A 38 -9.75 0.20 7.50
CA LYS A 38 -8.54 -0.65 7.46
C LYS A 38 -7.30 0.13 6.99
N PRO A 39 -6.08 -0.39 7.22
CA PRO A 39 -4.85 0.27 6.79
C PRO A 39 -4.79 0.56 5.29
N PHE A 40 -5.21 -0.39 4.45
CA PHE A 40 -5.16 -0.27 3.00
C PHE A 40 -6.37 0.43 2.38
N ALA A 41 -7.45 0.66 3.14
CA ALA A 41 -8.65 1.36 2.67
C ALA A 41 -9.16 0.87 1.29
N GLY A 42 -9.28 -0.46 1.10
CA GLY A 42 -9.75 -1.07 -0.15
C GLY A 42 -8.71 -1.27 -1.25
N SER A 43 -7.53 -0.65 -1.15
CA SER A 43 -6.43 -0.85 -2.11
C SER A 43 -5.79 -2.25 -1.99
N SER A 44 -5.29 -2.79 -3.11
CA SER A 44 -4.55 -4.06 -3.14
C SER A 44 -3.17 -3.94 -2.50
N HIS A 45 -2.50 -2.81 -2.74
CA HIS A 45 -1.15 -2.50 -2.26
C HIS A 45 -1.12 -1.10 -1.63
N ALA A 46 -0.10 -0.87 -0.81
CA ALA A 46 0.20 0.46 -0.29
C ALA A 46 1.70 0.66 -0.17
N LYS A 47 2.14 1.90 -0.42
CA LYS A 47 3.52 2.31 -0.13
C LYS A 47 3.65 2.73 1.33
N GLY A 48 4.83 2.51 1.89
CA GLY A 48 5.14 2.91 3.24
C GLY A 48 6.64 3.13 3.44
N ILE A 49 6.97 3.74 4.57
CA ILE A 49 8.34 4.01 5.01
C ILE A 49 8.65 3.08 6.17
N VAL A 50 9.79 2.39 6.10
CA VAL A 50 10.25 1.49 7.17
C VAL A 50 10.65 2.30 8.39
N LEU A 51 10.13 1.93 9.55
CA LEU A 51 10.47 2.54 10.83
C LEU A 51 11.58 1.76 11.52
N GLU A 52 11.38 0.46 11.71
CA GLU A 52 12.31 -0.41 12.44
C GLU A 52 12.19 -1.86 11.95
N LYS A 53 13.27 -2.62 12.12
CA LYS A 53 13.31 -4.07 11.88
C LYS A 53 12.86 -4.81 13.14
N ILE A 54 11.97 -5.79 13.00
CA ILE A 54 11.42 -6.55 14.13
C ILE A 54 11.59 -8.06 13.89
N GLY A 55 11.98 -8.80 14.94
CA GLY A 55 11.79 -10.23 15.02
C GLY A 55 10.50 -10.57 15.76
N ILE A 56 9.58 -11.30 15.11
CA ILE A 56 8.35 -11.78 15.76
C ILE A 56 8.47 -13.27 16.00
N GLU A 57 8.24 -13.70 17.25
CA GLU A 57 8.23 -15.12 17.60
C GLU A 57 7.07 -15.85 16.93
N ALA A 58 7.35 -17.05 16.41
CA ALA A 58 6.34 -17.92 15.85
C ALA A 58 5.39 -18.42 16.95
N LYS A 59 4.14 -18.67 16.56
CA LYS A 59 3.19 -19.36 17.43
C LYS A 59 3.64 -20.81 17.65
N GLN A 60 3.39 -21.31 18.86
CA GLN A 60 3.43 -22.73 19.17
C GLN A 60 2.59 -23.52 18.15
N PRO A 61 3.04 -24.68 17.66
CA PRO A 61 4.13 -25.55 18.15
C PRO A 61 5.53 -25.24 17.59
N ASN A 62 5.68 -24.21 16.77
CA ASN A 62 6.96 -23.90 16.13
C ASN A 62 7.84 -23.01 17.02
N SER A 63 9.16 -23.13 16.89
CA SER A 63 10.14 -22.22 17.49
C SER A 63 10.97 -21.58 16.39
N ALA A 64 10.67 -20.31 16.08
CA ALA A 64 11.41 -19.53 15.09
C ALA A 64 11.16 -18.02 15.28
N ILE A 65 12.15 -17.20 14.90
CA ILE A 65 12.00 -15.74 14.84
C ILE A 65 11.73 -15.33 13.39
N ARG A 66 10.51 -14.87 13.12
CA ARG A 66 10.07 -14.42 11.80
C ARG A 66 10.49 -12.96 11.58
N LYS A 67 11.33 -12.74 10.58
CA LYS A 67 11.86 -11.41 10.23
C LYS A 67 10.76 -10.54 9.62
N CYS A 68 10.48 -9.43 10.27
CA CYS A 68 9.43 -8.48 9.90
C CYS A 68 9.99 -7.05 9.94
N ALA A 69 9.22 -6.10 9.40
CA ALA A 69 9.49 -4.67 9.49
C ALA A 69 8.24 -3.93 9.97
N ARG A 70 8.43 -2.90 10.80
CA ARG A 70 7.40 -1.89 11.03
C ARG A 70 7.44 -0.91 9.90
N VAL A 71 6.27 -0.62 9.36
CA VAL A 71 6.13 0.28 8.22
C VAL A 71 5.00 1.25 8.49
N GLN A 72 5.27 2.53 8.27
CA GLN A 72 4.26 3.57 8.28
C GLN A 72 3.75 3.80 6.86
N LEU A 73 2.45 3.66 6.63
CA LEU A 73 1.86 3.92 5.32
C LEU A 73 1.91 5.41 5.00
N ILE A 74 2.46 5.78 3.83
CA ILE A 74 2.59 7.19 3.41
C ILE A 74 1.22 7.86 3.30
N LYS A 75 0.25 7.17 2.69
CA LYS A 75 -1.07 7.73 2.41
C LYS A 75 -1.92 8.05 3.65
N ASN A 76 -1.75 7.28 4.73
CA ASN A 76 -2.68 7.28 5.87
C ASN A 76 -1.98 7.48 7.22
N GLY A 77 -0.64 7.52 7.26
CA GLY A 77 0.15 7.59 8.49
C GLY A 77 0.05 6.35 9.41
N LYS A 78 -0.75 5.33 9.06
CA LYS A 78 -0.98 4.15 9.89
C LYS A 78 0.26 3.25 9.94
N LYS A 79 0.66 2.88 11.15
CA LYS A 79 1.76 1.94 11.40
C LYS A 79 1.25 0.49 11.29
N ILE A 80 1.97 -0.33 10.55
CA ILE A 80 1.67 -1.76 10.36
C ILE A 80 2.93 -2.60 10.52
N ALA A 81 2.76 -3.90 10.80
CA ALA A 81 3.83 -4.88 10.69
C ALA A 81 3.70 -5.63 9.36
N ALA A 82 4.81 -5.77 8.65
CA ALA A 82 4.89 -6.51 7.40
C ALA A 82 5.98 -7.59 7.48
N PHE A 83 5.66 -8.79 7.00
CA PHE A 83 6.61 -9.89 6.90
C PHE A 83 7.58 -9.66 5.73
N VAL A 84 8.87 -9.97 5.94
CA VAL A 84 9.88 -9.96 4.89
C VAL A 84 10.06 -11.40 4.39
N PRO A 85 9.67 -11.71 3.15
CA PRO A 85 9.76 -13.06 2.61
C PRO A 85 11.20 -13.44 2.25
N ASN A 86 11.46 -14.75 2.27
CA ASN A 86 12.75 -15.39 1.99
C ASN A 86 13.86 -15.03 2.99
N ASP A 87 14.84 -15.91 3.11
CA ASP A 87 15.97 -15.72 4.02
C ASP A 87 16.91 -14.62 3.50
N GLY A 88 17.60 -13.94 4.42
CA GLY A 88 18.54 -12.85 4.09
C GLY A 88 17.91 -11.56 3.58
N CYS A 89 16.64 -11.56 3.17
CA CYS A 89 16.00 -10.39 2.55
C CYS A 89 15.85 -9.17 3.49
N LEU A 90 15.96 -9.38 4.80
CA LEU A 90 15.98 -8.28 5.78
C LEU A 90 17.24 -7.39 5.65
N ASN A 91 18.31 -7.91 5.05
CA ASN A 91 19.56 -7.18 4.85
C ASN A 91 19.42 -6.09 3.78
N TYR A 92 18.53 -6.28 2.79
CA TYR A 92 18.29 -5.29 1.74
C TYR A 92 17.45 -4.09 2.20
N ILE A 93 16.75 -4.23 3.32
CA ILE A 93 15.86 -3.21 3.86
C ILE A 93 16.63 -2.40 4.89
N GLU A 94 16.59 -1.08 4.79
CA GLU A 94 17.12 -0.15 5.79
C GLU A 94 15.98 0.65 6.43
N GLU A 95 16.29 1.32 7.53
CA GLU A 95 15.36 2.29 8.13
C GLU A 95 15.16 3.47 7.16
N ASN A 96 13.95 4.02 7.16
CA ASN A 96 13.52 5.09 6.24
C ASN A 96 13.44 4.71 4.76
N ASP A 97 13.69 3.46 4.37
CA ASP A 97 13.47 3.00 3.00
C ASP A 97 11.97 3.03 2.62
N GLU A 98 11.71 3.39 1.37
CA GLU A 98 10.38 3.24 0.77
C GLU A 98 10.14 1.78 0.38
N VAL A 99 9.03 1.21 0.86
CA VAL A 99 8.64 -0.16 0.57
C VAL A 99 7.24 -0.24 0.00
N LEU A 100 7.04 -1.18 -0.93
CA LEU A 100 5.72 -1.56 -1.42
C LEU A 100 5.21 -2.77 -0.65
N ILE A 101 4.02 -2.63 -0.07
CA ILE A 101 3.42 -3.61 0.81
C ILE A 101 2.17 -4.20 0.14
N ALA A 102 2.01 -5.51 0.27
CA ALA A 102 0.83 -6.24 -0.17
C ALA A 102 0.12 -6.93 1.00
N GLY A 103 -1.16 -7.25 0.81
CA GLY A 103 -1.86 -8.19 1.69
C GLY A 103 -1.23 -9.58 1.64
N PHE A 104 -1.30 -10.32 2.76
CA PHE A 104 -0.64 -11.62 2.89
C PHE A 104 -1.51 -12.81 2.39
N GLY A 105 -2.70 -12.54 1.85
CA GLY A 105 -3.54 -13.53 1.14
C GLY A 105 -4.83 -13.94 1.84
N ARG A 106 -4.89 -13.95 3.18
CA ARG A 106 -6.09 -14.42 3.92
C ARG A 106 -7.14 -13.33 4.16
N LYS A 107 -7.48 -12.51 3.15
CA LYS A 107 -8.53 -11.45 3.21
C LYS A 107 -8.44 -10.52 4.45
N GLY A 108 -7.21 -10.23 4.88
CA GLY A 108 -6.92 -9.43 6.07
C GLY A 108 -6.86 -10.24 7.37
N HIS A 109 -6.64 -11.54 7.34
CA HIS A 109 -6.27 -12.33 8.52
C HIS A 109 -4.77 -12.57 8.54
N ALA A 110 -4.23 -12.81 9.73
CA ALA A 110 -2.85 -13.25 9.87
C ALA A 110 -2.67 -14.64 9.22
N VAL A 111 -1.47 -14.88 8.70
CA VAL A 111 -1.15 -16.08 7.91
C VAL A 111 -0.10 -16.91 8.64
N GLY A 112 -0.27 -18.22 8.60
CA GLY A 112 0.68 -19.16 9.19
C GLY A 112 0.83 -19.00 10.70
N ASP A 113 2.07 -19.17 11.14
CA ASP A 113 2.50 -19.10 12.53
C ASP A 113 2.86 -17.68 13.00
N ILE A 114 2.72 -16.66 12.16
CA ILE A 114 3.12 -15.30 12.50
C ILE A 114 1.96 -14.55 13.18
N PRO A 115 2.04 -14.24 14.49
CA PRO A 115 0.99 -13.51 15.18
C PRO A 115 0.91 -12.06 14.70
N GLY A 116 -0.31 -11.55 14.48
CA GLY A 116 -0.56 -10.14 14.19
C GLY A 116 -0.13 -9.62 12.81
N VAL A 117 0.67 -10.38 12.04
CA VAL A 117 1.16 -9.94 10.73
C VAL A 117 0.19 -10.33 9.61
N ARG A 118 -0.32 -9.30 8.91
CA ARG A 118 -1.37 -9.42 7.88
C ARG A 118 -0.87 -9.02 6.49
N PHE A 119 0.35 -8.53 6.41
CA PHE A 119 0.95 -7.91 5.23
C PHE A 119 2.34 -8.46 4.98
N LYS A 120 2.81 -8.34 3.73
CA LYS A 120 4.18 -8.69 3.33
C LYS A 120 4.82 -7.59 2.50
N VAL A 121 6.14 -7.51 2.54
CA VAL A 121 6.93 -6.63 1.67
C VAL A 121 7.07 -7.26 0.28
N VAL A 122 6.96 -6.45 -0.77
CA VAL A 122 7.08 -6.89 -2.19
C VAL A 122 8.22 -6.18 -2.92
N LYS A 123 8.39 -4.88 -2.67
CA LYS A 123 9.45 -4.06 -3.26
C LYS A 123 10.11 -3.18 -2.20
N VAL A 124 11.37 -2.84 -2.42
CA VAL A 124 12.19 -1.93 -1.61
C VAL A 124 12.86 -0.96 -2.58
N SER A 125 12.77 0.34 -2.32
CA SER A 125 13.38 1.41 -3.13
C SER A 125 13.09 1.26 -4.63
N GLY A 126 11.85 0.92 -4.97
CA GLY A 126 11.40 0.72 -6.36
C GLY A 126 11.74 -0.63 -6.99
N VAL A 127 12.64 -1.42 -6.39
CA VAL A 127 13.10 -2.72 -6.90
C VAL A 127 12.34 -3.86 -6.22
N SER A 128 12.02 -4.93 -6.97
CA SER A 128 11.38 -6.12 -6.38
C SER A 128 12.32 -6.88 -5.46
N LEU A 129 11.84 -7.26 -4.27
CA LEU A 129 12.59 -8.12 -3.35
C LEU A 129 13.01 -9.44 -4.00
N LEU A 130 12.16 -10.03 -4.86
CA LEU A 130 12.52 -11.26 -5.58
C LEU A 130 13.65 -11.05 -6.59
N ALA A 131 13.77 -9.85 -7.15
CA ALA A 131 14.87 -9.54 -8.07
C ALA A 131 16.18 -9.32 -7.31
N LEU A 132 16.13 -8.66 -6.15
CA LEU A 132 17.28 -8.51 -5.24
C LEU A 132 17.74 -9.87 -4.72
N PHE A 133 16.81 -10.71 -4.24
CA PHE A 133 17.10 -12.04 -3.72
C PHE A 133 17.72 -12.99 -4.75
N LYS A 134 17.34 -12.85 -6.03
CA LYS A 134 17.90 -13.64 -7.13
C LYS A 134 19.09 -12.95 -7.81
N GLU A 135 19.59 -11.86 -7.24
CA GLU A 135 20.74 -11.08 -7.74
C GLU A 135 20.57 -10.61 -9.21
N LYS A 136 19.32 -10.46 -9.66
CA LYS A 136 19.01 -9.98 -11.01
C LYS A 136 19.10 -8.46 -11.14
N LYS A 137 19.03 -7.77 -9.99
CA LYS A 137 19.10 -6.32 -9.85
C LYS A 137 19.79 -5.99 -8.54
N GLU A 138 20.42 -4.83 -8.49
CA GLU A 138 21.00 -4.28 -7.27
C GLU A 138 20.10 -3.19 -6.68
N LYS A 139 20.25 -2.96 -5.37
CA LYS A 139 19.55 -1.85 -4.71
C LYS A 139 20.18 -0.54 -5.18
N PRO A 140 19.40 0.45 -5.64
CA PRO A 140 19.95 1.74 -6.01
C PRO A 140 20.60 2.43 -4.81
N SER A 141 21.82 2.93 -4.98
CA SER A 141 22.56 3.65 -3.94
C SER A 141 21.87 4.96 -3.58
N GLN A 142 21.79 5.27 -2.28
CA GLN A 142 21.18 6.50 -1.74
C GLN A 142 21.74 7.78 -2.39
N ASN A 143 23.04 7.81 -2.69
CA ASN A 143 23.71 8.96 -3.33
C ASN A 143 23.20 9.24 -4.75
N ILE A 144 22.92 8.19 -5.53
CA ILE A 144 22.42 8.32 -6.90
C ILE A 144 20.98 8.84 -6.87
N LEU A 145 20.17 8.37 -5.91
CA LEU A 145 18.77 8.80 -5.77
C LEU A 145 18.63 10.25 -5.27
N LEU A 146 19.49 10.71 -4.35
CA LEU A 146 19.51 12.11 -3.95
C LEU A 146 19.94 13.02 -5.12
N SER A 147 20.97 12.61 -5.87
CA SER A 147 21.47 13.36 -7.03
C SER A 147 20.41 13.45 -8.15
N LEU A 148 19.75 12.35 -8.50
CA LEU A 148 18.67 12.37 -9.50
C LEU A 148 17.44 13.16 -9.04
N ARG A 149 17.07 13.09 -7.75
CA ARG A 149 15.94 13.86 -7.23
C ARG A 149 16.25 15.37 -7.20
N MET A 150 17.49 15.75 -6.91
CA MET A 150 17.96 17.13 -7.03
C MET A 150 17.94 17.62 -8.49
N MET A 151 18.39 16.80 -9.44
CA MET A 151 18.36 17.14 -10.87
C MET A 151 16.93 17.36 -11.39
N VAL A 152 15.99 16.46 -11.08
CA VAL A 152 14.60 16.61 -11.54
C VAL A 152 13.88 17.80 -10.88
N SER A 153 14.25 18.17 -9.66
CA SER A 153 13.74 19.39 -9.01
C SER A 153 14.36 20.67 -9.57
N ALA A 154 15.61 20.64 -10.07
CA ALA A 154 16.24 21.79 -10.72
C ALA A 154 15.58 22.11 -12.08
N ASP A 155 15.24 21.09 -12.87
CA ASP A 155 14.54 21.27 -14.17
C ASP A 155 13.13 21.86 -14.00
N ALA A 156 12.43 21.51 -12.91
CA ALA A 156 11.12 22.07 -12.59
C ALA A 156 11.18 23.55 -12.17
N LEU A 157 12.33 24.02 -11.67
CA LEU A 157 12.56 25.43 -11.32
C LEU A 157 13.06 26.26 -12.51
N TYR A 158 13.66 25.62 -13.53
CA TYR A 158 14.14 26.31 -14.74
C TYR A 158 13.04 26.55 -15.79
N SER A 159 11.87 25.91 -15.64
CA SER A 159 10.74 26.06 -16.59
C SER A 159 9.76 27.20 -16.23
N SER A 160 10.06 28.03 -15.23
CA SER A 160 9.15 29.11 -14.77
C SER A 160 9.66 30.54 -15.01
N GLU A 161 10.60 30.78 -15.92
CA GLU A 161 10.97 32.14 -16.32
C GLU A 161 9.97 32.72 -17.35
N PRO A 162 9.27 33.82 -17.05
CA PRO A 162 8.41 34.49 -18.01
C PRO A 162 9.26 35.28 -19.02
N TRP A 163 9.06 34.99 -20.31
CA TRP A 163 9.66 35.69 -21.44
C TRP A 163 9.41 37.20 -21.39
N GLN A 164 10.46 38.00 -21.17
CA GLN A 164 10.43 39.44 -21.41
C GLN A 164 10.39 39.71 -22.93
N LEU A 165 9.28 40.28 -23.40
CA LEU A 165 9.12 40.78 -24.76
C LEU A 165 9.99 42.03 -24.95
N HIS A 166 11.09 41.92 -25.70
CA HIS A 166 11.77 43.07 -26.27
C HIS A 166 10.95 43.64 -27.44
N GLY A 167 10.56 44.91 -27.30
CA GLY A 167 9.81 45.66 -28.31
C GLY A 167 10.64 45.93 -29.56
N PHE A 168 10.09 45.58 -30.72
CA PHE A 168 10.51 46.10 -32.01
C PHE A 168 9.78 47.42 -32.26
N SER A 169 10.51 48.53 -32.26
CA SER A 169 10.06 49.80 -32.84
C SER A 169 10.55 49.88 -34.29
N SER A 170 9.64 49.78 -35.26
CA SER A 170 9.90 50.17 -36.65
C SER A 170 9.05 51.38 -36.99
N THR A 171 9.66 52.56 -37.04
CA THR A 171 9.07 53.76 -37.63
C THR A 171 9.68 53.95 -39.01
N THR A 172 8.96 53.56 -40.05
CA THR A 172 9.20 54.00 -41.43
C THR A 172 8.51 55.34 -41.64
N VAL A 173 9.30 56.36 -41.93
CA VAL A 173 8.81 57.64 -42.46
C VAL A 173 8.59 57.45 -43.96
N ALA A 174 7.40 57.79 -44.42
CA ALA A 174 7.08 58.05 -45.82
C ALA A 174 6.77 59.55 -45.94
N ASP A 175 7.21 60.10 -47.08
CA ASP A 175 7.06 61.47 -47.61
C ASP A 175 8.05 62.55 -47.13
#